data_AF-A0AAJ7RTP0-F1
#
_entry.id   AF-A0AAJ7RTP0-F1
#
_cell.length_a   1.000
_cell.length_b   1.000
_cell.length_c   1.000
_cell.angle_alpha   90.00
_cell.angle_beta   90.00
_cell.angle_gamma   90.00
#
_symmetry.space_group_name_H-M   'P 1'
#
loop_
_entity.id
_entity.type
_entity.pdbx_description
1 polymer ?
#
loop_
_entity_poly.entity_id
_entity_poly.type
_entity_poly.pdbx_seq_one_letter_code
_entity_poly.pdbx_strand_id
1 'polypeptide(L)'
;MIACLRTEQSEPESELLCQMFKHLPNDLQHRLLIMTADHSEDTMEHCKLLLLLLRRFPQTIATHGPRLVETLLTAEKHSHPGHTVNGFRRLLACDALPLLGAAPVELNRRSSLRLLIKAIEFYLAYIQQPPDTQIQQPWDRLFQVVELIGSKLGWELCGLFATPWNREAYTESLQQYAITNATGMCDELVIRQLLISAIVVLLRILNEHSTLINSGEVTYCLVEAFGEPPVPVAVEPKIKKRKREDVPPLMITNDAEYNGNGISLAVKLWDILHSTEYLQRDTAKLIQQMRLDSWLNHFLTDLTMYKGLHHEALGRLSQEGTNLTTHLRLASTCFFLKDYKAMLEYIVLIASVLPTTRGKLSKILTVSATRHLHYLPLARYPILQYCCRLLLAAIKENFSLPGSAADLALGHALVLMQMDWPQEGNTLCTITERIISRGAFSYPLFQAYIICVDILEELTYLWTEHGGGVSLDIATGSGLLQNRRITTRGADKGVREEVKQAMRRQAARDGVDPIDELIQRFILNEKAAILHSLIVQ
;
A
#
# COMPACT_ATOMS: atom_id res chain seq x y z
N MET A 1 1.94 -51.57 16.19
CA MET A 1 3.38 -51.29 16.38
C MET A 1 3.88 -50.18 15.45
N ILE A 2 3.98 -50.37 14.14
CA ILE A 2 4.45 -49.32 13.22
C ILE A 2 3.43 -48.17 13.08
N ALA A 3 2.13 -48.43 13.32
CA ALA A 3 1.07 -47.43 13.44
C ALA A 3 1.30 -46.41 14.58
N CYS A 4 1.90 -46.89 15.67
CA CYS A 4 2.11 -46.13 16.90
C CYS A 4 3.30 -45.15 16.78
N LEU A 5 4.30 -45.48 15.96
CA LEU A 5 5.43 -44.60 15.64
C LEU A 5 5.03 -43.32 14.87
N ARG A 6 3.74 -43.18 14.53
CA ARG A 6 3.17 -42.16 13.63
C ARG A 6 2.35 -41.09 14.35
N THR A 7 1.84 -41.36 15.55
CA THR A 7 0.84 -40.52 16.24
C THR A 7 1.49 -39.59 17.27
N GLU A 8 1.21 -38.28 17.19
CA GLU A 8 1.52 -37.30 18.25
C GLU A 8 0.59 -37.44 19.48
N GLN A 9 -0.50 -38.21 19.36
CA GLN A 9 -1.36 -38.55 20.48
C GLN A 9 -0.76 -39.71 21.29
N SER A 10 -0.44 -39.40 22.55
CA SER A 10 0.18 -40.30 23.54
C SER A 10 -0.90 -41.19 24.17
N GLU A 11 -1.27 -42.27 23.46
CA GLU A 11 -1.92 -43.41 24.11
C GLU A 11 -0.86 -44.34 24.73
N PRO A 12 -1.06 -44.87 25.95
CA PRO A 12 -0.05 -45.65 26.67
C PRO A 12 0.35 -46.94 25.92
N GLU A 13 -0.57 -47.54 25.17
CA GLU A 13 -0.28 -48.71 24.32
C GLU A 13 0.57 -48.34 23.09
N SER A 14 0.37 -47.14 22.54
CA SER A 14 1.15 -46.60 21.43
C SER A 14 2.61 -46.38 21.86
N GLU A 15 2.81 -45.87 23.07
CA GLU A 15 4.13 -45.65 23.65
C GLU A 15 4.88 -46.96 23.94
N LEU A 16 4.19 -47.97 24.51
CA LEU A 16 4.76 -49.31 24.71
C LEU A 16 5.22 -49.93 23.38
N LEU A 17 4.39 -49.85 22.35
CA LEU A 17 4.70 -50.38 21.03
C LEU A 17 5.86 -49.65 20.35
N CYS A 18 6.00 -48.34 20.58
CA CYS A 18 7.17 -47.56 20.16
C CYS A 18 8.44 -47.99 20.90
N GLN A 19 8.36 -48.24 22.20
CA GLN A 19 9.47 -48.73 23.02
C GLN A 19 9.92 -50.12 22.56
N MET A 20 8.98 -51.06 22.35
CA MET A 20 9.30 -52.38 21.80
C MET A 20 10.03 -52.30 20.45
N PHE A 21 9.64 -51.37 19.58
CA PHE A 21 10.30 -51.18 18.29
C PHE A 21 11.73 -50.66 18.44
N LYS A 22 11.96 -49.76 19.39
CA LYS A 22 13.31 -49.25 19.70
C LYS A 22 14.26 -50.33 20.20
N HIS A 23 13.75 -51.38 20.85
CA HIS A 23 14.55 -52.49 21.36
C HIS A 23 14.89 -53.57 20.32
N LEU A 24 14.28 -53.55 19.13
CA LEU A 24 14.65 -54.47 18.05
C LEU A 24 16.04 -54.14 17.47
N PRO A 25 16.79 -55.11 16.93
CA PRO A 25 18.02 -54.84 16.21
C PRO A 25 17.79 -53.90 15.01
N ASN A 26 18.74 -53.01 14.72
CA ASN A 26 18.64 -52.02 13.63
C ASN A 26 18.33 -52.67 12.27
N ASP A 27 18.93 -53.81 11.96
CA ASP A 27 18.68 -54.54 10.71
C ASP A 27 17.23 -55.03 10.60
N LEU A 28 16.64 -55.46 11.72
CA LEU A 28 15.26 -55.94 11.76
C LEU A 28 14.27 -54.76 11.67
N GLN A 29 14.56 -53.66 12.38
CA GLN A 29 13.79 -52.41 12.26
C GLN A 29 13.76 -51.90 10.81
N HIS A 30 14.92 -51.90 10.15
CA HIS A 30 15.06 -51.48 8.76
C HIS A 30 14.24 -52.36 7.81
N ARG A 31 14.38 -53.71 7.90
CA ARG A 31 13.61 -54.65 7.07
C ARG A 31 12.11 -54.53 7.30
N LEU A 32 11.68 -54.42 8.56
CA LEU A 32 10.26 -54.27 8.91
C LEU A 32 9.66 -53.00 8.32
N LEU A 33 10.38 -51.87 8.36
CA LEU A 33 9.90 -50.61 7.77
C LEU A 33 9.79 -50.68 6.25
N ILE A 34 10.78 -51.25 5.56
CA ILE A 34 10.73 -51.45 4.10
C ILE A 34 9.56 -52.36 3.73
N MET A 35 9.46 -53.53 4.38
CA MET A 35 8.37 -54.47 4.11
C MET A 35 7.01 -53.83 4.35
N THR A 36 6.85 -53.08 5.44
CA THR A 36 5.57 -52.42 5.74
C THR A 36 5.25 -51.31 4.75
N ALA A 37 6.26 -50.56 4.29
CA ALA A 37 6.08 -49.55 3.25
C ALA A 37 5.66 -50.19 1.93
N ASP A 38 6.33 -51.25 1.47
CA ASP A 38 6.03 -51.91 0.19
C ASP A 38 4.66 -52.60 0.16
N HIS A 39 4.13 -53.02 1.32
CA HIS A 39 2.78 -53.61 1.44
C HIS A 39 1.69 -52.58 1.82
N SER A 40 2.01 -51.29 1.83
CA SER A 40 1.02 -50.25 2.14
C SER A 40 0.08 -50.01 0.95
N GLU A 41 -1.22 -50.22 1.15
CA GLU A 41 -2.24 -49.96 0.12
C GLU A 41 -2.52 -48.46 -0.08
N ASP A 42 -2.33 -47.66 0.98
CA ASP A 42 -2.48 -46.22 0.92
C ASP A 42 -1.16 -45.52 0.56
N THR A 43 -1.19 -44.71 -0.50
CA THR A 43 -0.02 -44.01 -1.04
C THR A 43 0.53 -42.95 -0.08
N MET A 44 -0.31 -42.31 0.73
CA MET A 44 0.12 -41.33 1.72
C MET A 44 0.87 -42.02 2.87
N GLU A 45 0.32 -43.11 3.38
CA GLU A 45 0.95 -43.95 4.41
C GLU A 45 2.28 -44.54 3.89
N HIS A 46 2.32 -45.00 2.64
CA HIS A 46 3.56 -45.43 2.00
C HIS A 46 4.64 -44.32 2.05
N CYS A 47 4.29 -43.09 1.66
CA CYS A 47 5.21 -41.94 1.70
C CYS A 47 5.68 -41.60 3.13
N LYS A 48 4.78 -41.63 4.12
CA LYS A 48 5.13 -41.38 5.53
C LYS A 48 6.07 -42.44 6.09
N LEU A 49 5.84 -43.72 5.76
CA LEU A 49 6.71 -44.83 6.17
C LEU A 49 8.10 -44.72 5.54
N LEU A 50 8.18 -44.37 4.26
CA LEU A 50 9.47 -44.08 3.62
C LEU A 50 10.18 -42.90 4.29
N LEU A 51 9.49 -41.81 4.62
CA LEU A 51 10.12 -40.70 5.37
C LEU A 51 10.65 -41.13 6.75
N LEU A 52 9.90 -41.96 7.47
CA LEU A 52 10.34 -42.50 8.75
C LEU A 52 11.60 -43.36 8.57
N LEU A 53 11.65 -44.19 7.53
CA LEU A 53 12.84 -44.98 7.16
C LEU A 53 14.04 -44.05 6.90
N LEU A 54 13.87 -43.03 6.07
CA LEU A 54 14.94 -42.09 5.71
C LEU A 54 15.49 -41.31 6.92
N ARG A 55 14.61 -40.91 7.85
CA ARG A 55 15.01 -40.20 9.09
C ARG A 55 15.79 -41.11 10.04
N ARG A 56 15.39 -42.37 10.15
CA ARG A 56 15.99 -43.32 11.11
C ARG A 56 17.26 -43.99 10.56
N PHE A 57 17.35 -44.14 9.25
CA PHE A 57 18.46 -44.81 8.56
C PHE A 57 18.98 -43.92 7.42
N PRO A 58 19.79 -42.89 7.71
CA PRO A 58 20.25 -41.91 6.70
C PRO A 58 20.99 -42.51 5.50
N GLN A 59 21.62 -43.68 5.66
CA GLN A 59 22.25 -44.44 4.58
C GLN A 59 21.28 -44.84 3.45
N THR A 60 19.98 -44.88 3.74
CA THR A 60 18.92 -45.23 2.79
C THR A 60 18.45 -44.05 1.93
N ILE A 61 18.91 -42.82 2.23
CA ILE A 61 18.45 -41.61 1.54
C ILE A 61 18.84 -41.63 0.06
N ALA A 62 20.05 -42.08 -0.27
CA ALA A 62 20.51 -42.16 -1.65
C ALA A 62 19.68 -43.15 -2.49
N THR A 63 19.18 -44.23 -1.88
CA THR A 63 18.44 -45.29 -2.58
C THR A 63 16.93 -45.04 -2.63
N HIS A 64 16.32 -44.61 -1.53
CA HIS A 64 14.85 -44.46 -1.43
C HIS A 64 14.36 -43.01 -1.54
N GLY A 65 15.24 -42.02 -1.36
CA GLY A 65 14.89 -40.59 -1.44
C GLY A 65 14.31 -40.16 -2.80
N PRO A 66 14.97 -40.44 -3.93
CA PRO A 66 14.44 -40.11 -5.25
C PRO A 66 13.08 -40.77 -5.54
N ARG A 67 12.90 -42.04 -5.15
CA ARG A 67 11.65 -42.79 -5.31
C ARG A 67 10.51 -42.17 -4.49
N LEU A 68 10.79 -41.73 -3.27
CA LEU A 68 9.82 -41.00 -2.45
C LEU A 68 9.36 -39.71 -3.14
N VAL A 69 10.30 -38.91 -3.66
CA VAL A 69 9.96 -37.66 -4.38
C VAL A 69 9.10 -37.94 -5.61
N GLU A 70 9.46 -38.94 -6.41
CA GLU A 70 8.68 -39.32 -7.59
C GLU A 70 7.27 -39.80 -7.21
N THR A 71 7.14 -40.59 -6.15
CA THR A 71 5.86 -41.07 -5.65
C THR A 71 4.99 -39.91 -5.18
N LEU A 72 5.55 -38.95 -4.42
CA LEU A 72 4.84 -37.75 -3.96
C LEU A 72 4.32 -36.90 -5.12
N LEU A 73 5.17 -36.65 -6.13
CA LEU A 73 4.79 -35.87 -7.30
C LEU A 73 3.72 -36.57 -8.15
N THR A 74 3.82 -37.90 -8.29
CA THR A 74 2.86 -38.70 -9.06
C THR A 74 1.53 -38.78 -8.34
N ALA A 75 1.54 -39.02 -7.02
CA ALA A 75 0.33 -39.09 -6.21
C ALA A 75 -0.41 -37.75 -6.17
N GLU A 76 0.32 -36.64 -6.03
CA GLU A 76 -0.25 -35.30 -6.13
C GLU A 76 -0.96 -35.09 -7.47
N LYS A 77 -0.30 -35.42 -8.59
CA LYS A 77 -0.83 -35.18 -9.94
C LYS A 77 -2.19 -35.85 -10.16
N HIS A 78 -2.38 -37.06 -9.61
CA HIS A 78 -3.62 -37.82 -9.77
C HIS A 78 -4.68 -37.44 -8.75
N SER A 79 -4.28 -37.17 -7.49
CA SER A 79 -5.24 -37.00 -6.38
C SER A 79 -5.68 -35.56 -6.17
N HIS A 80 -4.84 -34.57 -6.51
CA HIS A 80 -5.06 -33.15 -6.21
C HIS A 80 -4.63 -32.24 -7.38
N PRO A 81 -5.19 -32.42 -8.59
CA PRO A 81 -4.78 -31.61 -9.74
C PRO A 81 -5.10 -30.12 -9.50
N GLY A 82 -4.07 -29.28 -9.57
CA GLY A 82 -4.22 -27.82 -9.48
C GLY A 82 -4.37 -27.23 -8.07
N HIS A 83 -4.39 -28.05 -7.01
CA HIS A 83 -4.42 -27.61 -5.62
C HIS A 83 -3.02 -27.55 -5.02
N THR A 84 -2.57 -26.34 -4.66
CA THR A 84 -1.21 -26.09 -4.16
C THR A 84 -1.03 -26.51 -2.70
N VAL A 85 -2.05 -26.33 -1.85
CA VAL A 85 -2.00 -26.77 -0.45
C VAL A 85 -2.72 -28.11 -0.33
N ASN A 86 -1.96 -29.19 -0.24
CA ASN A 86 -2.45 -30.55 -0.07
C ASN A 86 -1.49 -31.40 0.76
N GLY A 87 -1.93 -32.58 1.22
CA GLY A 87 -1.14 -33.45 2.09
C GLY A 87 0.19 -33.92 1.48
N PHE A 88 0.21 -34.24 0.18
CA PHE A 88 1.42 -34.72 -0.50
C PHE A 88 2.43 -33.59 -0.68
N ARG A 89 1.98 -32.39 -1.05
CA ARG A 89 2.87 -31.24 -1.20
C ARG A 89 3.39 -30.73 0.14
N ARG A 90 2.59 -30.82 1.20
CA ARG A 90 3.05 -30.57 2.58
C ARG A 90 4.17 -31.53 2.96
N LEU A 91 3.96 -32.84 2.77
CA LEU A 91 4.96 -33.85 3.09
C LEU A 91 6.25 -33.66 2.25
N LEU A 92 6.10 -33.24 0.99
CA LEU A 92 7.23 -32.88 0.14
C LEU A 92 8.00 -31.66 0.68
N ALA A 93 7.31 -30.54 0.91
CA ALA A 93 7.93 -29.26 1.23
C ALA A 93 8.41 -29.13 2.68
N CYS A 94 7.70 -29.73 3.63
CA CYS A 94 8.00 -29.63 5.07
C CYS A 94 8.92 -30.74 5.57
N ASP A 95 8.90 -31.92 4.94
CA ASP A 95 9.60 -33.10 5.48
C ASP A 95 10.65 -33.64 4.51
N ALA A 96 10.26 -33.96 3.27
CA ALA A 96 11.15 -34.62 2.31
C ALA A 96 12.29 -33.71 1.82
N LEU A 97 11.98 -32.47 1.40
CA LEU A 97 13.01 -31.56 0.88
C LEU A 97 14.02 -31.11 1.94
N PRO A 98 13.64 -30.76 3.17
CA PRO A 98 14.61 -30.48 4.22
C PRO A 98 15.54 -31.67 4.50
N LEU A 99 14.98 -32.89 4.53
CA LEU A 99 15.77 -34.11 4.76
C LEU A 99 16.77 -34.38 3.62
N LEU A 100 16.32 -34.28 2.37
CA LEU A 100 17.16 -34.51 1.19
C LEU A 100 18.19 -33.40 0.98
N GLY A 101 17.83 -32.15 1.30
CA GLY A 101 18.71 -31.00 1.22
C GLY A 101 19.86 -31.05 2.24
N ALA A 102 19.60 -31.55 3.45
CA ALA A 102 20.62 -31.72 4.49
C ALA A 102 21.51 -32.96 4.28
N ALA A 103 21.00 -33.99 3.61
CA ALA A 103 21.75 -35.23 3.37
C ALA A 103 22.88 -35.03 2.35
N PRO A 104 24.00 -35.78 2.43
CA PRO A 104 25.09 -35.75 1.44
C PRO A 104 24.73 -36.52 0.16
N VAL A 105 23.54 -36.24 -0.41
CA VAL A 105 23.05 -36.84 -1.65
C VAL A 105 23.08 -35.80 -2.76
N GLU A 106 23.44 -36.24 -3.97
CA GLU A 106 23.34 -35.44 -5.19
C GLU A 106 21.94 -35.54 -5.78
N LEU A 107 21.24 -34.41 -5.83
CA LEU A 107 19.98 -34.30 -6.54
C LEU A 107 20.24 -33.69 -7.91
N ASN A 108 19.62 -34.24 -8.95
CA ASN A 108 19.70 -33.67 -10.30
C ASN A 108 19.27 -32.19 -10.28
N ARG A 109 20.15 -31.28 -10.74
CA ARG A 109 19.95 -29.82 -10.73
C ARG A 109 18.58 -29.39 -11.28
N ARG A 110 18.13 -29.96 -12.39
CA ARG A 110 16.83 -29.63 -13.00
C ARG A 110 15.66 -30.05 -12.10
N SER A 111 15.77 -31.22 -11.48
CA SER A 111 14.78 -31.73 -10.54
C SER A 111 14.76 -30.90 -9.26
N SER A 112 15.92 -30.57 -8.68
CA SER A 112 16.05 -29.73 -7.49
C SER A 112 15.38 -28.36 -7.68
N LEU A 113 15.61 -27.71 -8.82
CA LEU A 113 14.97 -26.44 -9.14
C LEU A 113 13.43 -26.57 -9.22
N ARG A 114 12.93 -27.62 -9.88
CA ARG A 114 11.48 -27.89 -9.96
C ARG A 114 10.87 -28.13 -8.58
N LEU A 115 11.58 -28.84 -7.71
CA LEU A 115 11.15 -29.12 -6.34
C LEU A 115 11.14 -27.86 -5.48
N LEU A 116 12.16 -27.02 -5.61
CA LEU A 116 12.22 -25.73 -4.93
C LEU A 116 11.04 -24.84 -5.31
N ILE A 117 10.73 -24.72 -6.60
CA ILE A 117 9.57 -23.93 -7.07
C ILE A 117 8.26 -24.48 -6.48
N LYS A 118 8.07 -25.80 -6.46
CA LYS A 118 6.88 -26.42 -5.84
C LYS A 118 6.78 -26.12 -4.34
N ALA A 119 7.91 -26.11 -3.63
CA ALA A 119 7.94 -25.77 -2.21
C ALA A 119 7.61 -24.29 -1.98
N ILE A 120 8.18 -23.38 -2.77
CA ILE A 120 7.85 -21.95 -2.71
C ILE A 120 6.35 -21.74 -2.95
N GLU A 121 5.80 -22.32 -4.02
CA GLU A 121 4.38 -22.26 -4.34
C GLU A 121 3.49 -22.78 -3.19
N PHE A 122 3.89 -23.88 -2.54
CA PHE A 122 3.19 -24.41 -1.38
C PHE A 122 3.17 -23.43 -0.22
N TYR A 123 4.33 -22.94 0.22
CA TYR A 123 4.42 -22.05 1.38
C TYR A 123 3.71 -20.72 1.11
N LEU A 124 3.86 -20.14 -0.08
CA LEU A 124 3.16 -18.91 -0.45
C LEU A 124 1.63 -19.10 -0.43
N ALA A 125 1.12 -20.18 -1.02
CA ALA A 125 -0.31 -20.46 -0.98
C ALA A 125 -0.79 -20.76 0.45
N TYR A 126 0.05 -21.40 1.28
CA TYR A 126 -0.24 -21.70 2.67
C TYR A 126 -0.34 -20.44 3.53
N ILE A 127 0.57 -19.48 3.34
CA ILE A 127 0.59 -18.21 4.09
C ILE A 127 -0.68 -17.36 3.83
N GLN A 128 -1.30 -17.51 2.65
CA GLN A 128 -2.55 -16.82 2.32
C GLN A 128 -3.80 -17.50 2.94
N GLN A 129 -3.65 -18.67 3.58
CA GLN A 129 -4.76 -19.33 4.26
C GLN A 129 -5.02 -18.72 5.65
N PRO A 130 -6.24 -18.88 6.22
CA PRO A 130 -6.57 -18.38 7.56
C PRO A 130 -5.62 -18.90 8.66
N PRO A 131 -5.52 -18.19 9.81
CA PRO A 131 -4.53 -18.46 10.86
C PRO A 131 -4.69 -19.77 11.65
N ASP A 132 -5.71 -20.60 11.39
CA ASP A 132 -5.88 -21.94 11.99
C ASP A 132 -4.87 -22.98 11.44
N THR A 133 -3.68 -22.52 11.07
CA THR A 133 -2.70 -23.21 10.24
C THR A 133 -1.68 -23.97 11.09
N GLN A 134 -1.61 -25.29 10.89
CA GLN A 134 -0.76 -26.25 11.60
C GLN A 134 0.77 -26.06 11.46
N ILE A 135 1.28 -25.20 10.57
CA ILE A 135 2.72 -24.96 10.36
C ILE A 135 3.11 -23.66 11.04
N GLN A 136 3.90 -23.78 12.10
CA GLN A 136 4.48 -22.62 12.78
C GLN A 136 5.58 -21.98 11.92
N GLN A 137 5.59 -20.64 11.88
CA GLN A 137 6.60 -19.83 11.17
C GLN A 137 6.85 -20.29 9.71
N PRO A 138 5.84 -20.24 8.83
CA PRO A 138 5.94 -20.75 7.47
C PRO A 138 7.02 -20.05 6.63
N TRP A 139 7.34 -18.78 6.91
CA TRP A 139 8.41 -18.05 6.24
C TRP A 139 9.80 -18.58 6.60
N ASP A 140 10.06 -18.89 7.86
CA ASP A 140 11.35 -19.45 8.30
C ASP A 140 11.56 -20.85 7.70
N ARG A 141 10.48 -21.64 7.63
CA ARG A 141 10.47 -22.94 6.94
C ARG A 141 10.74 -22.81 5.44
N LEU A 142 10.15 -21.82 4.78
CA LEU A 142 10.40 -21.53 3.38
C LEU A 142 11.88 -21.15 3.16
N PHE A 143 12.42 -20.25 3.98
CA PHE A 143 13.81 -19.80 3.88
C PHE A 143 14.79 -20.95 4.09
N GLN A 144 14.53 -21.83 5.06
CA GLN A 144 15.30 -23.05 5.26
C GLN A 144 15.32 -23.94 4.01
N VAL A 145 14.18 -24.11 3.32
CA VAL A 145 14.14 -24.89 2.07
C VAL A 145 14.92 -24.22 0.94
N VAL A 146 14.82 -22.89 0.81
CA VAL A 146 15.58 -22.12 -0.18
C VAL A 146 17.08 -22.22 0.08
N GLU A 147 17.51 -22.14 1.34
CA GLU A 147 18.90 -22.32 1.77
C GLU A 147 19.41 -23.71 1.38
N LEU A 148 18.74 -24.77 1.85
CA LEU A 148 19.19 -26.15 1.67
C LEU A 148 19.23 -26.57 0.20
N ILE A 149 18.15 -26.29 -0.54
CA ILE A 149 18.09 -26.66 -1.96
C ILE A 149 18.96 -25.72 -2.81
N GLY A 150 19.07 -24.44 -2.44
CA GLY A 150 20.00 -23.49 -3.06
C GLY A 150 21.45 -23.96 -2.92
N SER A 151 21.84 -24.47 -1.76
CA SER A 151 23.17 -25.07 -1.53
C SER A 151 23.41 -26.26 -2.47
N LYS A 152 22.41 -27.14 -2.65
CA LYS A 152 22.48 -28.25 -3.62
C LYS A 152 22.56 -27.81 -5.08
N LEU A 153 22.03 -26.63 -5.39
CA LEU A 153 22.11 -26.01 -6.72
C LEU A 153 23.41 -25.23 -6.93
N GLY A 154 24.25 -25.07 -5.89
CA GLY A 154 25.47 -24.28 -5.93
C GLY A 154 25.21 -22.77 -5.99
N TRP A 155 24.12 -22.29 -5.39
CA TRP A 155 23.77 -20.87 -5.36
C TRP A 155 24.59 -20.11 -4.33
N GLU A 156 25.12 -18.96 -4.71
CA GLU A 156 25.84 -18.06 -3.79
C GLU A 156 24.86 -17.37 -2.83
N LEU A 157 23.66 -17.05 -3.33
CA LEU A 157 22.61 -16.39 -2.55
C LEU A 157 21.96 -17.31 -1.48
N CYS A 158 22.22 -18.62 -1.46
CA CYS A 158 21.55 -19.51 -0.51
C CYS A 158 21.90 -19.16 0.95
N GLY A 159 23.14 -18.71 1.20
CA GLY A 159 23.59 -18.31 2.53
C GLY A 159 22.85 -17.10 3.10
N LEU A 160 22.22 -16.27 2.25
CA LEU A 160 21.38 -15.15 2.70
C LEU A 160 20.24 -15.65 3.58
N PHE A 161 19.59 -16.75 3.17
CA PHE A 161 18.42 -17.32 3.84
C PHE A 161 18.74 -18.05 5.15
N ALA A 162 20.01 -18.26 5.46
CA ALA A 162 20.47 -18.77 6.76
C ALA A 162 20.51 -17.67 7.85
N THR A 163 20.50 -16.39 7.44
CA THR A 163 20.61 -15.25 8.35
C THR A 163 19.24 -14.82 8.88
N PRO A 164 19.15 -14.28 10.12
CA PRO A 164 17.91 -13.75 10.66
C PRO A 164 17.27 -12.71 9.73
N TRP A 165 15.94 -12.73 9.61
CA TRP A 165 15.22 -11.85 8.71
C TRP A 165 15.48 -10.37 9.00
N ASN A 166 15.96 -9.65 7.99
CA ASN A 166 16.10 -8.20 8.00
C ASN A 166 15.85 -7.68 6.57
N ARG A 167 14.73 -6.98 6.37
CA ARG A 167 14.26 -6.56 5.05
C ARG A 167 15.27 -5.67 4.31
N GLU A 168 15.97 -4.79 5.02
CA GLU A 168 17.01 -3.92 4.45
C GLU A 168 18.24 -4.73 4.02
N ALA A 169 18.79 -5.56 4.90
CA ALA A 169 19.98 -6.36 4.62
C ALA A 169 19.77 -7.36 3.47
N TYR A 170 18.59 -7.98 3.40
CA TYR A 170 18.23 -8.87 2.29
C TYR A 170 18.12 -8.11 0.97
N THR A 171 17.49 -6.93 0.98
CA THR A 171 17.37 -6.09 -0.21
C THR A 171 18.74 -5.60 -0.70
N GLU A 172 19.60 -5.14 0.22
CA GLU A 172 20.97 -4.69 -0.09
C GLU A 172 21.82 -5.83 -0.65
N SER A 173 21.73 -7.03 -0.07
CA SER A 173 22.48 -8.20 -0.56
C SER A 173 22.09 -8.59 -1.99
N LEU A 174 20.79 -8.60 -2.29
CA LEU A 174 20.28 -8.88 -3.64
C LEU A 174 20.66 -7.78 -4.64
N GLN A 175 20.61 -6.52 -4.22
CA GLN A 175 21.03 -5.40 -5.04
C GLN A 175 22.54 -5.47 -5.35
N GLN A 176 23.37 -5.77 -4.34
CA GLN A 176 24.80 -5.94 -4.52
C GLN A 176 25.11 -7.11 -5.47
N TYR A 177 24.40 -8.23 -5.32
CA TYR A 177 24.54 -9.38 -6.22
C TYR A 177 24.20 -9.01 -7.68
N ALA A 178 23.09 -8.28 -7.89
CA ALA A 178 22.68 -7.83 -9.22
C ALA A 178 23.72 -6.87 -9.85
N ILE A 179 24.29 -5.96 -9.06
CA ILE A 179 25.33 -5.03 -9.53
C ILE A 179 26.62 -5.78 -9.89
N THR A 180 27.09 -6.67 -9.00
CA THR A 180 28.32 -7.45 -9.22
C THR A 180 28.22 -8.33 -10.47
N ASN A 181 27.03 -8.88 -10.74
CA ASN A 181 26.80 -9.77 -11.87
C ASN A 181 26.16 -9.08 -13.07
N ALA A 182 26.13 -7.74 -13.13
CA ALA A 182 25.45 -7.00 -14.20
C ALA A 182 25.94 -7.39 -15.62
N THR A 183 27.24 -7.70 -15.76
CA THR A 183 27.85 -8.15 -17.03
C THR A 183 27.57 -9.63 -17.33
N GLY A 184 27.22 -10.42 -16.31
CA GLY A 184 26.93 -11.85 -16.35
C GLY A 184 25.44 -12.19 -16.43
N MET A 185 24.56 -11.21 -16.65
CA MET A 185 23.10 -11.37 -16.83
C MET A 185 22.69 -12.10 -18.12
N CYS A 186 23.55 -13.00 -18.62
CA CYS A 186 23.30 -13.98 -19.67
C CYS A 186 23.47 -15.43 -19.16
N ASP A 187 24.07 -15.63 -17.98
CA ASP A 187 24.20 -16.95 -17.36
C ASP A 187 22.89 -17.36 -16.68
N GLU A 188 22.34 -18.49 -17.13
CA GLU A 188 21.11 -19.09 -16.61
C GLU A 188 21.16 -19.31 -15.09
N LEU A 189 22.32 -19.68 -14.53
CA LEU A 189 22.46 -19.94 -13.10
C LEU A 189 22.34 -18.66 -12.27
N VAL A 190 23.03 -17.60 -12.70
CA VAL A 190 23.02 -16.28 -12.06
C VAL A 190 21.62 -15.67 -12.10
N ILE A 191 20.96 -15.76 -13.26
CA ILE A 191 19.61 -15.23 -13.44
C ILE A 191 18.60 -15.99 -12.57
N ARG A 192 18.63 -17.33 -12.58
CA ARG A 192 17.67 -18.14 -11.83
C ARG A 192 17.76 -17.93 -10.33
N GLN A 193 18.97 -17.86 -9.77
CA GLN A 193 19.14 -17.64 -8.33
C GLN A 193 18.68 -16.24 -7.93
N LEU A 194 19.01 -15.20 -8.71
CA LEU A 194 18.58 -13.84 -8.45
C LEU A 194 17.06 -13.73 -8.54
N LEU A 195 16.45 -14.30 -9.59
CA LEU A 195 15.02 -14.27 -9.83
C LEU A 195 14.23 -14.92 -8.68
N ILE A 196 14.59 -16.16 -8.31
CA ILE A 196 13.87 -16.88 -7.25
C ILE A 196 14.08 -16.20 -5.90
N SER A 197 15.30 -15.79 -5.58
CA SER A 197 15.61 -15.15 -4.30
C SER A 197 14.91 -13.79 -4.19
N ALA A 198 14.94 -12.98 -5.24
CA ALA A 198 14.28 -11.67 -5.25
C ALA A 198 12.75 -11.78 -5.16
N ILE A 199 12.12 -12.74 -5.83
CA ILE A 199 10.67 -12.95 -5.68
C ILE A 199 10.32 -13.38 -4.26
N VAL A 200 11.02 -14.35 -3.68
CA VAL A 200 10.75 -14.82 -2.31
C VAL A 200 10.88 -13.68 -1.31
N VAL A 201 11.94 -12.86 -1.41
CA VAL A 201 12.17 -11.70 -0.54
C VAL A 201 11.14 -10.61 -0.79
N LEU A 202 10.82 -10.29 -2.05
CA LEU A 202 9.78 -9.33 -2.42
C LEU A 202 8.44 -9.70 -1.77
N LEU A 203 8.00 -10.95 -1.93
CA LEU A 203 6.73 -11.40 -1.36
C LEU A 203 6.73 -11.39 0.17
N ARG A 204 7.86 -11.70 0.81
CA ARG A 204 8.00 -11.57 2.28
C ARG A 204 7.86 -10.11 2.72
N ILE A 205 8.52 -9.18 2.02
CA ILE A 205 8.42 -7.74 2.29
C ILE A 205 6.98 -7.26 2.09
N LEU A 206 6.32 -7.67 1.00
CA LEU A 206 4.93 -7.29 0.74
C LEU A 206 3.98 -7.85 1.82
N ASN A 207 4.18 -9.09 2.26
CA ASN A 207 3.42 -9.68 3.35
C ASN A 207 3.59 -8.87 4.65
N GLU A 208 4.84 -8.63 5.05
CA GLU A 208 5.17 -7.88 6.25
C GLU A 208 4.64 -6.44 6.18
N HIS A 209 4.82 -5.78 5.04
CA HIS A 209 4.32 -4.43 4.79
C HIS A 209 2.79 -4.37 4.90
N SER A 210 2.07 -5.30 4.27
CA SER A 210 0.61 -5.38 4.38
C SER A 210 0.16 -5.61 5.82
N THR A 211 0.85 -6.48 6.58
CA THR A 211 0.53 -6.69 8.00
C THR A 211 0.80 -5.48 8.87
N LEU A 212 1.87 -4.72 8.61
CA LEU A 212 2.23 -3.52 9.40
C LEU A 212 1.38 -2.31 9.06
N ILE A 213 0.94 -2.18 7.80
CA ILE A 213 0.02 -1.11 7.39
C ILE A 213 -1.39 -1.39 7.89
N ASN A 214 -1.85 -2.65 7.80
CA ASN A 214 -3.21 -3.03 8.20
C ASN A 214 -3.28 -3.61 9.63
N SER A 215 -2.26 -3.37 10.48
CA SER A 215 -2.27 -3.85 11.87
C SER A 215 -3.23 -3.01 12.71
N GLY A 216 -4.51 -3.36 12.71
CA GLY A 216 -5.53 -2.74 13.56
C GLY A 216 -6.91 -2.72 12.91
N GLU A 217 -7.82 -1.92 13.48
CA GLU A 217 -9.16 -1.69 12.90
C GLU A 217 -9.14 -0.70 11.73
N VAL A 218 -8.02 0.00 11.52
CA VAL A 218 -7.90 1.06 10.52
C VAL A 218 -7.18 0.52 9.28
N THR A 219 -7.89 0.53 8.16
CA THR A 219 -7.34 0.23 6.83
C THR A 219 -6.78 1.50 6.20
N TYR A 220 -5.73 1.37 5.40
CA TYR A 220 -5.05 2.49 4.75
C TYR A 220 -5.08 2.38 3.23
N CYS A 221 -4.98 3.51 2.55
CA CYS A 221 -4.86 3.61 1.10
C CYS A 221 -3.67 4.49 0.72
N LEU A 222 -2.78 4.00 -0.14
CA LEU A 222 -1.70 4.81 -0.67
C LEU A 222 -2.25 5.80 -1.70
N VAL A 223 -2.04 7.09 -1.44
CA VAL A 223 -2.40 8.20 -2.34
C VAL A 223 -1.19 9.11 -2.56
N GLU A 224 -1.17 9.84 -3.67
CA GLU A 224 -0.21 10.91 -3.85
C GLU A 224 -0.72 12.19 -3.17
N ALA A 225 0.04 12.66 -2.21
CA ALA A 225 -0.25 13.79 -1.35
C ALA A 225 0.63 14.99 -1.76
N PHE A 226 0.67 16.03 -0.92
CA PHE A 226 1.16 17.34 -1.34
C PHE A 226 2.64 17.52 -0.94
N GLY A 227 3.48 17.75 -1.93
CA GLY A 227 4.86 18.14 -1.76
C GLY A 227 5.04 19.63 -2.04
N GLU A 228 5.58 20.37 -1.08
CA GLU A 228 6.03 21.74 -1.30
C GLU A 228 7.56 21.76 -1.40
N PRO A 229 8.14 22.28 -2.49
CA PRO A 229 9.59 22.34 -2.60
C PRO A 229 10.15 23.23 -1.48
N PRO A 230 11.23 22.82 -0.80
CA PRO A 230 11.84 23.66 0.22
C PRO A 230 12.22 25.00 -0.40
N VAL A 231 11.77 26.10 0.21
CA VAL A 231 12.20 27.44 -0.17
C VAL A 231 13.73 27.47 -0.10
N PRO A 232 14.45 27.88 -1.16
CA PRO A 232 15.89 27.98 -1.10
C PRO A 232 16.26 29.02 -0.05
N VAL A 233 16.70 28.58 1.12
CA VAL A 233 17.31 29.47 2.09
C VAL A 233 18.59 29.98 1.43
N ALA A 234 18.69 31.29 1.23
CA ALA A 234 19.90 31.94 0.75
C ALA A 234 21.01 31.74 1.79
N VAL A 235 21.76 30.64 1.68
CA VAL A 235 22.95 30.37 2.49
C VAL A 235 24.18 30.57 1.59
N GLU A 236 25.12 31.36 2.09
CA GLU A 236 26.41 31.73 1.49
C GLU A 236 27.19 30.55 0.85
N PRO A 237 28.02 30.82 -0.16
CA PRO A 237 28.60 29.78 -1.01
C PRO A 237 29.69 29.01 -0.27
N LYS A 238 29.41 27.77 0.13
CA LYS A 238 30.45 26.82 0.56
C LYS A 238 30.72 25.76 -0.52
N ILE A 239 31.91 25.94 -1.11
CA ILE A 239 32.82 25.02 -1.83
C ILE A 239 32.19 23.74 -2.43
N LYS A 240 32.25 23.69 -3.77
CA LYS A 240 31.92 22.57 -4.67
C LYS A 240 32.43 21.20 -4.19
N LYS A 241 31.51 20.30 -3.82
CA LYS A 241 31.66 18.84 -4.00
C LYS A 241 30.70 18.36 -5.10
N ARG A 242 31.15 17.34 -5.84
CA ARG A 242 30.57 16.78 -7.08
C ARG A 242 29.03 16.75 -7.10
N LYS A 243 28.48 17.33 -8.16
CA LYS A 243 27.06 17.37 -8.54
C LYS A 243 26.57 15.95 -8.84
N ARG A 244 25.96 15.29 -7.85
CA ARG A 244 24.96 14.23 -8.08
C ARG A 244 23.65 14.99 -8.32
N GLU A 245 22.91 14.67 -9.36
CA GLU A 245 21.57 15.26 -9.56
C GLU A 245 20.67 14.81 -8.40
N ASP A 246 20.58 15.63 -7.36
CA ASP A 246 19.67 15.44 -6.23
C ASP A 246 18.26 15.72 -6.73
N VAL A 247 17.64 14.72 -7.37
CA VAL A 247 16.18 14.64 -7.45
C VAL A 247 15.68 14.70 -6.01
N PRO A 248 14.85 15.67 -5.62
CA PRO A 248 14.44 15.78 -4.22
C PRO A 248 13.69 14.50 -3.83
N PRO A 249 13.87 14.02 -2.59
CA PRO A 249 13.50 12.66 -2.24
C PRO A 249 11.97 12.53 -2.25
N LEU A 250 11.47 11.52 -2.97
CA LEU A 250 10.13 11.00 -2.76
C LEU A 250 9.97 10.68 -1.28
N MET A 251 9.05 11.37 -0.61
CA MET A 251 8.76 11.12 0.80
C MET A 251 7.54 10.21 0.91
N ILE A 252 7.61 9.24 1.83
CA ILE A 252 6.49 8.36 2.15
C ILE A 252 6.16 8.57 3.61
N THR A 253 4.90 8.86 3.90
CA THR A 253 4.46 9.12 5.26
C THR A 253 3.24 8.29 5.62
N ASN A 254 3.04 8.13 6.92
CA ASN A 254 1.89 7.52 7.55
C ASN A 254 1.72 8.19 8.91
N ASP A 255 0.48 8.43 9.35
CA ASP A 255 0.19 8.95 10.69
C ASP A 255 0.35 7.88 11.79
N ALA A 256 0.56 6.61 11.42
CA ALA A 256 0.90 5.51 12.33
C ALA A 256 2.42 5.37 12.58
N GLU A 257 2.80 4.48 13.50
CA GLU A 257 4.21 4.21 13.82
C GLU A 257 5.03 3.70 12.63
N TYR A 258 4.40 2.91 11.75
CA TYR A 258 5.05 2.37 10.57
C TYR A 258 4.96 3.33 9.38
N ASN A 259 6.08 3.95 9.01
CA ASN A 259 6.19 4.94 7.94
C ASN A 259 6.00 4.41 6.51
N GLY A 260 5.77 3.11 6.33
CA GLY A 260 5.53 2.50 5.02
C GLY A 260 6.77 2.22 4.18
N ASN A 261 7.99 2.26 4.74
CA ASN A 261 9.26 2.06 4.00
C ASN A 261 9.38 0.76 3.17
N GLY A 262 8.53 -0.24 3.45
CA GLY A 262 8.53 -1.54 2.80
C GLY A 262 8.21 -1.44 1.31
N ILE A 263 7.36 -0.48 0.91
CA ILE A 263 7.05 -0.25 -0.50
C ILE A 263 8.30 0.18 -1.28
N SER A 264 9.17 1.03 -0.70
CA SER A 264 10.41 1.45 -1.35
C SER A 264 11.38 0.28 -1.57
N LEU A 265 11.46 -0.64 -0.61
CA LEU A 265 12.29 -1.85 -0.76
C LEU A 265 11.69 -2.79 -1.81
N ALA A 266 10.37 -2.98 -1.81
CA ALA A 266 9.67 -3.77 -2.82
C ALA A 266 9.88 -3.21 -4.23
N VAL A 267 9.80 -1.87 -4.41
CA VAL A 267 10.06 -1.21 -5.69
C VAL A 267 11.51 -1.45 -6.15
N LYS A 268 12.50 -1.33 -5.24
CA LYS A 268 13.90 -1.63 -5.59
C LYS A 268 14.07 -3.07 -6.10
N LEU A 269 13.47 -4.05 -5.44
CA LEU A 269 13.52 -5.45 -5.88
C LEU A 269 12.78 -5.65 -7.21
N TRP A 270 11.63 -5.00 -7.39
CA TRP A 270 10.89 -5.04 -8.65
C TRP A 270 11.70 -4.46 -9.82
N ASP A 271 12.40 -3.35 -9.59
CA ASP A 271 13.27 -2.73 -10.60
C ASP A 271 14.45 -3.62 -10.96
N ILE A 272 15.02 -4.37 -10.00
CA ILE A 272 16.05 -5.39 -10.27
C ILE A 272 15.47 -6.48 -11.19
N LEU A 273 14.29 -7.00 -10.87
CA LEU A 273 13.59 -8.04 -11.66
C LEU A 273 13.19 -7.58 -13.07
N HIS A 274 13.15 -6.27 -13.32
CA HIS A 274 12.78 -5.67 -14.60
C HIS A 274 13.92 -4.89 -15.26
N SER A 275 15.16 -5.06 -14.77
CA SER A 275 16.33 -4.33 -15.25
C SER A 275 16.75 -4.71 -16.68
N THR A 276 16.39 -5.91 -17.14
CA THR A 276 16.65 -6.40 -18.50
C THR A 276 15.41 -7.06 -19.08
N GLU A 277 15.27 -7.08 -20.42
CA GLU A 277 14.15 -7.74 -21.08
C GLU A 277 14.07 -9.25 -20.76
N TYR A 278 15.22 -9.90 -20.55
CA TYR A 278 15.27 -11.32 -20.21
C TYR A 278 14.67 -11.57 -18.82
N LEU A 279 15.11 -10.79 -17.82
CA LEU A 279 14.59 -10.88 -16.46
C LEU A 279 13.09 -10.55 -16.42
N GLN A 280 12.64 -9.55 -17.18
CA GLN A 280 11.22 -9.23 -17.28
C GLN A 280 10.40 -10.41 -17.83
N ARG A 281 10.86 -11.05 -18.92
CA ARG A 281 10.17 -12.22 -19.52
C ARG A 281 10.12 -13.41 -18.56
N ASP A 282 11.23 -13.70 -17.88
CA ASP A 282 11.28 -14.84 -16.95
C ASP A 282 10.54 -14.56 -15.64
N THR A 283 10.51 -13.31 -15.19
CA THR A 283 9.65 -12.87 -14.08
C THR A 283 8.19 -13.09 -14.42
N ALA A 284 7.73 -12.70 -15.61
CA ALA A 284 6.36 -12.93 -16.05
C ALA A 284 6.00 -14.43 -16.09
N LYS A 285 6.90 -15.29 -16.62
CA LYS A 285 6.72 -16.75 -16.60
C LYS A 285 6.60 -17.29 -15.19
N LEU A 286 7.42 -16.80 -14.27
CA LEU A 286 7.45 -17.30 -12.90
C LEU A 286 6.22 -16.85 -12.10
N ILE A 287 5.76 -15.62 -12.30
CA ILE A 287 4.48 -15.11 -11.76
C ILE A 287 3.32 -15.99 -12.21
N GLN A 288 3.26 -16.32 -13.50
CA GLN A 288 2.23 -17.21 -14.05
C GLN A 288 2.35 -18.64 -13.50
N GLN A 289 3.57 -19.16 -13.40
CA GLN A 289 3.83 -20.51 -12.92
C GLN A 289 3.42 -20.68 -11.45
N MET A 290 3.71 -19.69 -10.60
CA MET A 290 3.39 -19.74 -9.16
C MET A 290 2.05 -19.08 -8.79
N ARG A 291 1.30 -18.55 -9.78
CA ARG A 291 0.00 -17.86 -9.59
C ARG A 291 0.10 -16.70 -8.58
N LEU A 292 1.07 -15.82 -8.77
CA LEU A 292 1.38 -14.73 -7.83
C LEU A 292 0.48 -13.49 -7.98
N ASP A 293 -0.55 -13.53 -8.83
CA ASP A 293 -1.42 -12.37 -9.10
C ASP A 293 -2.05 -11.80 -7.83
N SER A 294 -2.53 -12.67 -6.92
CA SER A 294 -3.13 -12.25 -5.65
C SER A 294 -2.17 -11.50 -4.73
N TRP A 295 -0.88 -11.85 -4.79
CA TRP A 295 0.18 -11.19 -4.05
C TRP A 295 0.56 -9.84 -4.66
N LEU A 296 0.62 -9.79 -5.99
CA LEU A 296 1.24 -8.66 -6.71
C LEU A 296 0.24 -7.59 -7.12
N ASN A 297 -1.04 -7.89 -7.32
CA ASN A 297 -2.00 -6.92 -7.87
C ASN A 297 -2.07 -5.61 -7.06
N HIS A 298 -2.18 -5.70 -5.73
CA HIS A 298 -2.18 -4.52 -4.86
C HIS A 298 -0.87 -3.74 -4.98
N PHE A 299 0.26 -4.46 -4.92
CA PHE A 299 1.58 -3.87 -5.08
C PHE A 299 1.77 -3.18 -6.43
N LEU A 300 1.27 -3.75 -7.53
CA LEU A 300 1.40 -3.16 -8.86
C LEU A 300 0.63 -1.85 -8.97
N THR A 301 -0.53 -1.75 -8.34
CA THR A 301 -1.26 -0.48 -8.25
C THR A 301 -0.47 0.53 -7.42
N ASP A 302 0.06 0.14 -6.25
CA ASP A 302 0.94 1.00 -5.44
C ASP A 302 2.24 1.40 -6.16
N LEU A 303 2.77 0.52 -7.00
CA LEU A 303 3.97 0.77 -7.81
C LEU A 303 3.74 1.88 -8.84
N THR A 304 2.58 1.90 -9.50
CA THR A 304 2.25 2.97 -10.45
C THR A 304 2.14 4.33 -9.75
N MET A 305 1.54 4.38 -8.56
CA MET A 305 1.50 5.57 -7.71
C MET A 305 2.91 5.98 -7.27
N TYR A 306 3.70 5.01 -6.80
CA TYR A 306 5.08 5.22 -6.37
C TYR A 306 5.93 5.87 -7.47
N LYS A 307 5.84 5.32 -8.68
CA LYS A 307 6.59 5.81 -9.85
C LYS A 307 6.00 7.08 -10.47
N GLY A 308 4.80 7.53 -10.06
CA GLY A 308 4.13 8.70 -10.64
C GLY A 308 3.63 8.46 -12.06
N LEU A 309 3.32 7.21 -12.40
CA LEU A 309 2.84 6.81 -13.72
C LEU A 309 1.32 6.98 -13.81
N HIS A 310 0.86 8.23 -13.74
CA HIS A 310 -0.57 8.56 -13.61
C HIS A 310 -1.47 8.00 -14.73
N HIS A 311 -1.00 8.00 -15.98
CA HIS A 311 -1.76 7.41 -17.09
C HIS A 311 -1.91 5.89 -16.97
N GLU A 312 -0.87 5.19 -16.52
CA GLU A 312 -0.93 3.75 -16.28
C GLU A 312 -1.84 3.44 -15.08
N ALA A 313 -1.71 4.22 -14.00
CA ALA A 313 -2.57 4.12 -12.82
C ALA A 313 -4.05 4.27 -13.20
N LEU A 314 -4.40 5.27 -14.03
CA LEU A 314 -5.76 5.48 -14.52
C LEU A 314 -6.30 4.25 -15.27
N GLY A 315 -5.49 3.67 -16.17
CA GLY A 315 -5.87 2.49 -16.93
C GLY A 315 -6.11 1.25 -16.05
N ARG A 316 -5.26 1.05 -15.03
CA ARG A 316 -5.40 -0.07 -14.08
C ARG A 316 -6.60 0.10 -13.15
N LEU A 317 -6.74 1.28 -12.53
CA LEU A 317 -7.82 1.57 -11.58
C LEU A 317 -9.20 1.53 -12.24
N SER A 318 -9.30 1.86 -13.53
CA SER A 318 -10.56 1.78 -14.29
C SER A 318 -11.02 0.33 -14.54
N GLN A 319 -10.12 -0.65 -14.44
CA GLN A 319 -10.42 -2.08 -14.58
C GLN A 319 -10.71 -2.73 -13.22
N GLU A 320 -10.26 -2.12 -12.13
CA GLU A 320 -10.57 -2.56 -10.77
C GLU A 320 -12.02 -2.21 -10.40
N GLY A 321 -12.62 -2.97 -9.48
CA GLY A 321 -13.99 -2.71 -9.02
C GLY A 321 -14.15 -1.31 -8.40
N THR A 322 -15.36 -0.76 -8.45
CA THR A 322 -15.68 0.55 -7.86
C THR A 322 -15.80 0.43 -6.34
N ASN A 323 -14.78 0.90 -5.62
CA ASN A 323 -14.81 1.00 -4.17
C ASN A 323 -14.20 2.35 -3.73
N LEU A 324 -14.28 2.64 -2.43
CA LEU A 324 -13.78 3.89 -1.85
C LEU A 324 -12.29 4.13 -2.12
N THR A 325 -11.46 3.09 -2.05
CA THR A 325 -10.01 3.19 -2.33
C THR A 325 -9.72 3.51 -3.80
N THR A 326 -10.47 2.87 -4.71
CA THR A 326 -10.38 3.13 -6.15
C THR A 326 -10.77 4.57 -6.45
N HIS A 327 -11.88 5.08 -5.88
CA HIS A 327 -12.29 6.47 -6.07
C HIS A 327 -11.25 7.47 -5.52
N LEU A 328 -10.65 7.20 -4.36
CA LEU A 328 -9.59 8.05 -3.79
C LEU A 328 -8.37 8.13 -4.71
N ARG A 329 -7.90 6.98 -5.20
CA ARG A 329 -6.75 6.92 -6.13
C ARG A 329 -7.08 7.54 -7.48
N LEU A 330 -8.31 7.39 -7.99
CA LEU A 330 -8.76 8.04 -9.22
C LEU A 330 -8.86 9.56 -9.07
N ALA A 331 -9.42 10.07 -7.97
CA ALA A 331 -9.44 11.50 -7.67
C ALA A 331 -8.01 12.09 -7.61
N SER A 332 -7.11 11.41 -6.91
CA SER A 332 -5.68 11.75 -6.86
C SER A 332 -5.05 11.78 -8.26
N THR A 333 -5.25 10.72 -9.04
CA THR A 333 -4.69 10.59 -10.40
C THR A 333 -5.21 11.67 -11.35
N CYS A 334 -6.52 11.95 -11.33
CA CYS A 334 -7.14 13.00 -12.13
C CYS A 334 -6.61 14.38 -11.77
N PHE A 335 -6.36 14.67 -10.49
CA PHE A 335 -5.74 15.92 -10.05
C PHE A 335 -4.36 16.13 -10.70
N PHE A 336 -3.47 15.14 -10.62
CA PHE A 336 -2.12 15.25 -11.21
C PHE A 336 -2.13 15.27 -12.75
N LEU A 337 -3.16 14.68 -13.38
CA LEU A 337 -3.41 14.79 -14.82
C LEU A 337 -4.11 16.11 -15.22
N LYS A 338 -4.45 16.97 -14.26
CA LYS A 338 -5.22 18.22 -14.44
C LYS A 338 -6.62 18.01 -15.04
N ASP A 339 -7.18 16.81 -14.90
CA ASP A 339 -8.59 16.54 -15.21
C ASP A 339 -9.44 16.85 -13.97
N TYR A 340 -9.62 18.15 -13.70
CA TYR A 340 -10.33 18.62 -12.52
C TYR A 340 -11.83 18.29 -12.55
N LYS A 341 -12.40 18.05 -13.74
CA LYS A 341 -13.79 17.61 -13.88
C LYS A 341 -13.95 16.18 -13.37
N ALA A 342 -13.16 15.24 -13.87
CA ALA A 342 -13.20 13.86 -13.41
C ALA A 342 -12.81 13.76 -11.93
N MET A 343 -11.81 14.54 -11.48
CA MET A 343 -11.45 14.65 -10.07
C MET A 343 -12.66 14.98 -9.20
N LEU A 344 -13.43 16.02 -9.55
CA LEU A 344 -14.61 16.43 -8.79
C LEU A 344 -15.70 15.35 -8.80
N GLU A 345 -15.92 14.67 -9.93
CA GLU A 345 -16.88 13.57 -10.03
C GLU A 345 -16.54 12.45 -9.02
N TYR A 346 -15.27 12.05 -8.92
CA TYR A 346 -14.83 11.07 -7.93
C TYR A 346 -14.91 11.59 -6.49
N ILE A 347 -14.58 12.87 -6.24
CA ILE A 347 -14.72 13.48 -4.91
C ILE A 347 -16.19 13.49 -4.45
N VAL A 348 -17.13 13.75 -5.35
CA VAL A 348 -18.58 13.67 -5.06
C VAL A 348 -18.99 12.23 -4.71
N LEU A 349 -18.47 11.23 -5.44
CA LEU A 349 -18.72 9.82 -5.11
C LEU A 349 -18.16 9.46 -3.72
N ILE A 350 -16.94 9.90 -3.41
CA ILE A 350 -16.32 9.70 -2.09
C ILE A 350 -17.18 10.35 -0.98
N ALA A 351 -17.58 11.61 -1.17
CA ALA A 351 -18.39 12.34 -0.21
C ALA A 351 -19.78 11.70 0.02
N SER A 352 -20.30 10.95 -0.95
CA SER A 352 -21.56 10.21 -0.83
C SER A 352 -21.43 8.90 -0.03
N VAL A 353 -20.22 8.35 0.12
CA VAL A 353 -19.95 7.06 0.78
C VAL A 353 -18.85 7.19 1.85
N LEU A 354 -18.87 8.28 2.63
CA LEU A 354 -17.90 8.48 3.70
C LEU A 354 -18.05 7.43 4.81
N PRO A 355 -16.95 6.89 5.37
CA PRO A 355 -17.00 5.99 6.51
C PRO A 355 -17.68 6.63 7.73
N THR A 356 -18.29 5.81 8.58
CA THR A 356 -18.86 6.25 9.87
C THR A 356 -17.76 6.51 10.91
N THR A 357 -16.64 5.77 10.82
CA THR A 357 -15.47 5.96 11.67
C THR A 357 -14.84 7.32 11.40
N ARG A 358 -14.77 8.18 12.42
CA ARG A 358 -14.32 9.57 12.27
C ARG A 358 -12.82 9.68 11.94
N GLY A 359 -11.96 8.91 12.60
CA GLY A 359 -10.50 9.03 12.44
C GLY A 359 -9.95 10.33 13.03
N LYS A 360 -8.73 10.72 12.64
CA LYS A 360 -8.08 11.97 13.02
C LYS A 360 -7.56 12.67 11.76
N LEU A 361 -7.53 14.01 11.79
CA LEU A 361 -6.87 14.79 10.74
C LEU A 361 -5.37 14.50 10.73
N SER A 362 -4.82 14.37 9.52
CA SER A 362 -3.38 14.23 9.31
C SER A 362 -2.70 15.58 9.50
N LYS A 363 -1.51 15.58 10.10
CA LYS A 363 -0.67 16.78 10.25
C LYS A 363 0.46 16.85 9.23
N ILE A 364 0.62 15.79 8.45
CA ILE A 364 1.76 15.56 7.55
C ILE A 364 1.29 15.32 6.12
N LEU A 365 0.06 15.73 5.77
CA LEU A 365 -0.49 15.59 4.42
C LEU A 365 0.24 16.50 3.40
N THR A 366 0.84 17.57 3.90
CA THR A 366 1.78 18.44 3.18
C THR A 366 3.16 18.30 3.80
N VAL A 367 4.18 18.08 2.98
CA VAL A 367 5.58 17.95 3.44
C VAL A 367 6.53 18.71 2.52
N SER A 368 7.72 19.02 3.04
CA SER A 368 8.80 19.63 2.26
C SER A 368 9.50 18.60 1.36
N ALA A 369 8.88 18.22 0.25
CA ALA A 369 9.39 17.28 -0.74
C ALA A 369 8.87 17.61 -2.16
N THR A 370 9.51 17.10 -3.22
CA THR A 370 8.99 17.24 -4.60
C THR A 370 7.79 16.36 -4.87
N ARG A 371 7.82 15.13 -4.37
CA ARG A 371 6.72 14.18 -4.45
C ARG A 371 6.52 13.56 -3.08
N HIS A 372 5.26 13.40 -2.73
CA HIS A 372 4.85 12.92 -1.43
C HIS A 372 3.79 11.84 -1.62
N LEU A 373 4.03 10.65 -1.08
CA LEU A 373 3.02 9.61 -0.97
C LEU A 373 2.62 9.47 0.49
N HIS A 374 1.34 9.31 0.71
CA HIS A 374 0.78 9.20 2.05
C HIS A 374 -0.11 7.97 2.13
N TYR A 375 0.10 7.16 3.18
CA TYR A 375 -0.87 6.13 3.55
C TYR A 375 -2.01 6.80 4.29
N LEU A 376 -3.08 7.10 3.55
CA LEU A 376 -4.27 7.78 4.07
C LEU A 376 -5.14 6.79 4.85
N PRO A 377 -5.46 7.06 6.13
CA PRO A 377 -6.41 6.25 6.87
C PRO A 377 -7.81 6.31 6.23
N LEU A 378 -8.46 5.16 6.04
CA LEU A 378 -9.82 5.08 5.48
C LEU A 378 -10.88 5.40 6.54
N ALA A 379 -10.85 6.64 7.02
CA ALA A 379 -11.78 7.21 7.98
C ALA A 379 -12.28 8.58 7.52
N ARG A 380 -13.40 9.03 8.07
CA ARG A 380 -14.15 10.21 7.60
C ARG A 380 -13.31 11.48 7.52
N TYR A 381 -12.64 11.86 8.62
CA TYR A 381 -11.85 13.10 8.67
C TYR A 381 -10.66 13.09 7.71
N PRO A 382 -9.75 12.09 7.72
CA PRO A 382 -8.61 12.09 6.79
C PRO A 382 -9.05 12.05 5.31
N ILE A 383 -10.09 11.29 4.98
CA ILE A 383 -10.64 11.26 3.61
C ILE A 383 -11.17 12.64 3.19
N LEU A 384 -12.00 13.25 4.03
CA LEU A 384 -12.59 14.55 3.70
C LEU A 384 -11.54 15.65 3.63
N GLN A 385 -10.57 15.63 4.55
CA GLN A 385 -9.40 16.51 4.54
C GLN A 385 -8.62 16.38 3.22
N TYR A 386 -8.33 15.16 2.79
CA TYR A 386 -7.63 14.90 1.53
C TYR A 386 -8.41 15.43 0.32
N CYS A 387 -9.72 15.18 0.24
CA CYS A 387 -10.57 15.74 -0.80
C CYS A 387 -10.57 17.28 -0.79
N CYS A 388 -10.63 17.90 0.38
CA CYS A 388 -10.58 19.36 0.51
C CYS A 388 -9.24 19.92 0.03
N ARG A 389 -8.13 19.26 0.34
CA ARG A 389 -6.81 19.68 -0.13
C ARG A 389 -6.66 19.56 -1.63
N LEU A 390 -7.16 18.49 -2.26
CA LEU A 390 -7.16 18.37 -3.72
C LEU A 390 -7.94 19.53 -4.39
N LEU A 391 -9.16 19.79 -3.91
CA LEU A 391 -9.99 20.89 -4.41
C LEU A 391 -9.33 22.24 -4.17
N LEU A 392 -8.82 22.48 -2.97
CA LEU A 392 -8.18 23.74 -2.59
C LEU A 392 -6.92 23.99 -3.43
N ALA A 393 -6.08 22.97 -3.62
CA ALA A 393 -4.89 23.06 -4.46
C ALA A 393 -5.24 23.39 -5.93
N ALA A 394 -6.29 22.78 -6.48
CA ALA A 394 -6.75 23.08 -7.83
C ALA A 394 -7.34 24.50 -7.95
N ILE A 395 -8.13 24.96 -6.96
CA ILE A 395 -8.74 26.31 -6.96
C ILE A 395 -7.69 27.41 -6.75
N LYS A 396 -6.60 27.14 -6.00
CA LYS A 396 -5.51 28.10 -5.77
C LYS A 396 -4.88 28.62 -7.07
N GLU A 397 -4.82 27.80 -8.12
CA GLU A 397 -4.31 28.22 -9.44
C GLU A 397 -5.12 29.41 -10.03
N ASN A 398 -6.39 29.52 -9.64
CA ASN A 398 -7.36 30.46 -10.17
C ASN A 398 -7.52 31.74 -9.34
N PHE A 399 -6.74 31.93 -8.27
CA PHE A 399 -6.77 33.14 -7.44
C PHE A 399 -6.40 34.41 -8.21
N SER A 400 -5.63 34.27 -9.29
CA SER A 400 -5.16 35.37 -10.12
C SER A 400 -6.20 35.90 -11.11
N LEU A 401 -7.33 35.20 -11.29
CA LEU A 401 -8.37 35.59 -12.23
C LEU A 401 -9.00 36.96 -11.86
N PRO A 402 -9.47 37.74 -12.85
CA PRO A 402 -10.22 38.96 -12.59
C PRO A 402 -11.73 38.71 -12.40
N GLY A 403 -12.40 39.59 -11.67
CA GLY A 403 -13.87 39.66 -11.59
C GLY A 403 -14.53 38.63 -10.66
N SER A 404 -15.82 38.38 -10.88
CA SER A 404 -16.69 37.58 -10.00
C SER A 404 -16.33 36.09 -9.93
N ALA A 405 -15.75 35.54 -11.00
CA ALA A 405 -15.27 34.16 -11.01
C ALA A 405 -14.17 33.92 -9.96
N ALA A 406 -13.35 34.95 -9.72
CA ALA A 406 -12.26 34.87 -8.78
C ALA A 406 -12.75 35.05 -7.33
N ASP A 407 -13.78 35.86 -7.08
CA ASP A 407 -14.40 35.95 -5.75
C ASP A 407 -15.07 34.62 -5.37
N LEU A 408 -15.71 33.95 -6.34
CA LEU A 408 -16.25 32.61 -6.14
C LEU A 408 -15.14 31.60 -5.76
N ALA A 409 -14.00 31.63 -6.47
CA ALA A 409 -12.85 30.79 -6.17
C ALA A 409 -12.28 31.06 -4.76
N LEU A 410 -12.10 32.33 -4.39
CA LEU A 410 -11.64 32.72 -3.05
C LEU A 410 -12.62 32.26 -1.97
N GLY A 411 -13.94 32.44 -2.18
CA GLY A 411 -14.96 31.99 -1.25
C GLY A 411 -15.04 30.47 -1.10
N HIS A 412 -14.91 29.70 -2.19
CA HIS A 412 -14.82 28.25 -2.12
C HIS A 412 -13.55 27.80 -1.38
N ALA A 413 -12.42 28.48 -1.58
CA ALA A 413 -11.20 28.21 -0.83
C ALA A 413 -11.36 28.46 0.67
N LEU A 414 -12.04 29.55 1.06
CA LEU A 414 -12.39 29.83 2.46
C LEU A 414 -13.27 28.73 3.08
N VAL A 415 -14.20 28.14 2.33
CA VAL A 415 -15.01 27.01 2.83
C VAL A 415 -14.15 25.77 3.06
N LEU A 416 -13.34 25.39 2.07
CA LEU A 416 -12.54 24.15 2.09
C LEU A 416 -11.45 24.18 3.15
N MET A 417 -10.79 25.32 3.35
CA MET A 417 -9.67 25.44 4.28
C MET A 417 -10.08 25.30 5.75
N GLN A 418 -11.37 25.41 6.08
CA GLN A 418 -11.87 25.18 7.45
C GLN A 418 -11.64 23.74 7.93
N MET A 419 -11.52 22.74 7.03
CA MET A 419 -11.15 21.37 7.43
C MET A 419 -9.73 21.31 8.03
N ASP A 420 -8.83 22.16 7.56
CA ASP A 420 -7.40 22.10 7.85
C ASP A 420 -6.92 23.28 8.71
N TRP A 421 -7.83 24.13 9.16
CA TRP A 421 -7.50 25.26 10.01
C TRP A 421 -6.88 24.78 11.35
N PRO A 422 -5.77 25.37 11.82
CA PRO A 422 -5.09 26.59 11.34
C PRO A 422 -3.90 26.37 10.37
N GLN A 423 -3.70 25.17 9.82
CA GLN A 423 -2.53 24.87 8.95
C GLN A 423 -2.52 25.70 7.66
N GLU A 424 -3.69 26.12 7.17
CA GLU A 424 -3.86 26.91 5.95
C GLU A 424 -3.74 28.43 6.17
N GLY A 425 -3.11 28.88 7.26
CA GLY A 425 -2.92 30.31 7.55
C GLY A 425 -2.28 31.12 6.42
N ASN A 426 -1.26 30.58 5.74
CA ASN A 426 -0.62 31.23 4.59
C ASN A 426 -1.59 31.44 3.42
N THR A 427 -2.51 30.48 3.22
CA THR A 427 -3.57 30.59 2.21
C THR A 427 -4.55 31.69 2.57
N LEU A 428 -4.91 31.82 3.86
CA LEU A 428 -5.76 32.92 4.32
C LEU A 428 -5.11 34.27 4.03
N CYS A 429 -3.82 34.45 4.35
CA CYS A 429 -3.08 35.66 4.02
C CYS A 429 -3.12 35.98 2.52
N THR A 430 -2.93 34.96 1.68
CA THR A 430 -3.01 35.13 0.23
C THR A 430 -4.42 35.56 -0.21
N ILE A 431 -5.47 34.96 0.37
CA ILE A 431 -6.85 35.31 0.07
C ILE A 431 -7.16 36.75 0.51
N THR A 432 -6.76 37.15 1.71
CA THR A 432 -7.01 38.50 2.24
C THR A 432 -6.29 39.57 1.43
N GLU A 433 -5.02 39.35 1.05
CA GLU A 433 -4.28 40.25 0.15
C GLU A 433 -5.00 40.45 -1.19
N ARG A 434 -5.55 39.36 -1.77
CA ARG A 434 -6.30 39.43 -3.02
C ARG A 434 -7.60 40.20 -2.85
N ILE A 435 -8.33 39.97 -1.77
CA ILE A 435 -9.57 40.71 -1.46
C ILE A 435 -9.27 42.21 -1.28
N ILE A 436 -8.23 42.56 -0.53
CA ILE A 436 -7.80 43.96 -0.33
C ILE A 436 -7.48 44.59 -1.68
N SER A 437 -6.69 43.91 -2.53
CA SER A 437 -6.29 44.44 -3.83
C SER A 437 -7.47 44.78 -4.76
N ARG A 438 -8.61 44.12 -4.57
CA ARG A 438 -9.83 44.33 -5.36
C ARG A 438 -10.78 45.35 -4.74
N GLY A 439 -10.70 45.57 -3.43
CA GLY A 439 -11.57 46.49 -2.69
C GLY A 439 -13.02 46.02 -2.53
N ALA A 440 -13.37 44.85 -3.05
CA ALA A 440 -14.68 44.23 -2.89
C ALA A 440 -14.55 42.70 -2.88
N PHE A 441 -15.48 42.03 -2.19
CA PHE A 441 -15.60 40.58 -2.16
C PHE A 441 -17.08 40.18 -2.05
N SER A 442 -17.55 39.41 -3.03
CA SER A 442 -18.91 38.84 -3.04
C SER A 442 -18.86 37.32 -2.99
N TYR A 443 -19.56 36.72 -2.02
CA TYR A 443 -19.66 35.26 -1.93
C TYR A 443 -21.08 34.81 -1.55
N PRO A 444 -21.87 34.35 -2.54
CA PRO A 444 -23.28 33.97 -2.33
C PRO A 444 -23.48 32.82 -1.33
N LEU A 445 -22.47 31.97 -1.14
CA LEU A 445 -22.58 30.80 -0.27
C LEU A 445 -22.04 31.04 1.15
N PHE A 446 -21.68 32.29 1.47
CA PHE A 446 -21.08 32.65 2.76
C PHE A 446 -21.90 32.16 3.96
N GLN A 447 -23.19 32.52 3.99
CA GLN A 447 -24.06 32.20 5.13
C GLN A 447 -24.39 30.70 5.25
N ALA A 448 -24.12 29.92 4.20
CA ALA A 448 -24.35 28.48 4.23
C ALA A 448 -23.15 27.76 4.87
N TYR A 449 -21.91 28.13 4.51
CA TYR A 449 -20.75 27.25 4.73
C TYR A 449 -19.55 27.85 5.47
N ILE A 450 -19.47 29.17 5.69
CA ILE A 450 -18.32 29.77 6.41
C ILE A 450 -18.73 30.02 7.86
N ILE A 451 -18.12 29.28 8.80
CA ILE A 451 -18.42 29.34 10.24
C ILE A 451 -17.19 29.59 11.12
N CYS A 452 -15.97 29.33 10.64
CA CYS A 452 -14.75 29.43 11.44
C CYS A 452 -14.51 30.88 11.93
N VAL A 453 -14.47 31.07 13.26
CA VAL A 453 -14.38 32.40 13.88
C VAL A 453 -13.14 33.18 13.41
N ASP A 454 -11.98 32.55 13.34
CA ASP A 454 -10.74 33.24 12.92
C ASP A 454 -10.85 33.81 11.49
N ILE A 455 -11.49 33.06 10.58
CA ILE A 455 -11.75 33.54 9.20
C ILE A 455 -12.77 34.69 9.21
N LEU A 456 -13.81 34.59 10.03
CA LEU A 456 -14.83 35.64 10.17
C LEU A 456 -14.24 36.93 10.74
N GLU A 457 -13.31 36.82 11.69
CA GLU A 457 -12.59 37.95 12.27
C GLU A 457 -11.73 38.67 11.23
N GLU A 458 -10.96 37.94 10.42
CA GLU A 458 -10.16 38.51 9.33
C GLU A 458 -11.05 39.25 8.32
N LEU A 459 -12.15 38.64 7.86
CA LEU A 459 -13.08 39.30 6.95
C LEU A 459 -13.74 40.53 7.58
N THR A 460 -14.04 40.47 8.88
CA THR A 460 -14.58 41.62 9.62
C THR A 460 -13.55 42.75 9.71
N TYR A 461 -12.27 42.43 9.90
CA TYR A 461 -11.19 43.41 9.88
C TYR A 461 -11.06 44.09 8.51
N LEU A 462 -11.06 43.33 7.42
CA LEU A 462 -10.98 43.85 6.05
C LEU A 462 -12.08 44.87 5.72
N TRP A 463 -13.27 44.67 6.30
CA TRP A 463 -14.42 45.56 6.14
C TRP A 463 -14.27 46.91 6.87
N THR A 464 -13.42 46.98 7.90
CA THR A 464 -13.16 48.23 8.63
C THR A 464 -12.29 49.19 7.81
N GLU A 465 -12.36 50.49 8.11
CA GLU A 465 -11.50 51.49 7.49
C GLU A 465 -10.01 51.21 7.72
N HIS A 466 -9.65 50.58 8.85
CA HIS A 466 -8.28 50.22 9.18
C HIS A 466 -7.78 48.98 8.42
N GLY A 467 -8.66 48.06 8.06
CA GLY A 467 -8.33 46.83 7.34
C GLY A 467 -8.46 46.90 5.82
N GLY A 468 -8.73 48.09 5.25
CA GLY A 468 -8.79 48.32 3.80
C GLY A 468 -10.15 48.80 3.29
N GLY A 469 -11.18 48.83 4.13
CA GLY A 469 -12.51 49.34 3.76
C GLY A 469 -13.20 48.54 2.65
N VAL A 470 -12.96 47.23 2.61
CA VAL A 470 -13.44 46.34 1.55
C VAL A 470 -14.96 46.26 1.58
N SER A 471 -15.61 46.35 0.41
CA SER A 471 -17.05 46.11 0.28
C SER A 471 -17.37 44.61 0.33
N LEU A 472 -18.11 44.16 1.33
CA LEU A 472 -18.52 42.76 1.48
C LEU A 472 -19.97 42.54 1.04
N ASP A 473 -20.18 41.65 0.06
CA ASP A 473 -21.49 41.18 -0.38
C ASP A 473 -21.67 39.70 -0.04
N ILE A 474 -22.08 39.46 1.21
CA ILE A 474 -22.19 38.13 1.83
C ILE A 474 -23.63 37.78 2.27
N ALA A 475 -24.57 38.68 2.00
CA ALA A 475 -25.96 38.53 2.36
C ALA A 475 -26.75 37.89 1.20
N THR A 476 -27.26 36.66 1.38
CA THR A 476 -28.20 36.07 0.43
C THR A 476 -29.53 36.83 0.46
N GLY A 477 -29.70 37.78 -0.47
CA GLY A 477 -30.92 38.57 -0.55
C GLY A 477 -31.02 39.58 -1.71
N SER A 478 -29.94 39.94 -2.41
CA SER A 478 -30.02 41.04 -3.40
C SER A 478 -30.61 40.63 -4.77
N GLY A 479 -30.87 39.34 -5.01
CA GLY A 479 -31.47 38.85 -6.26
C GLY A 479 -32.94 39.24 -6.49
N LEU A 480 -33.64 39.77 -5.49
CA LEU A 480 -35.05 40.20 -5.59
C LEU A 480 -35.25 41.73 -5.58
N LEU A 481 -34.17 42.52 -5.65
CA LEU A 481 -34.26 43.98 -5.57
C LEU A 481 -33.66 44.70 -6.79
N GLN A 482 -34.03 44.28 -8.00
CA GLN A 482 -33.89 45.12 -9.20
C GLN A 482 -34.79 46.38 -9.20
N ASN A 483 -35.43 46.76 -8.08
CA ASN A 483 -36.33 47.92 -8.04
C ASN A 483 -36.27 48.80 -6.78
N ARG A 484 -35.16 48.81 -6.03
CA ARG A 484 -35.00 49.82 -4.96
C ARG A 484 -34.48 51.14 -5.51
N ARG A 485 -35.43 52.01 -5.81
CA ARG A 485 -35.28 53.45 -6.03
C ARG A 485 -34.25 54.03 -5.05
N ILE A 486 -33.19 54.60 -5.61
CA ILE A 486 -32.09 55.29 -4.93
C ILE A 486 -32.66 56.33 -3.95
N THR A 487 -32.41 56.12 -2.65
CA THR A 487 -32.59 57.15 -1.60
C THR A 487 -31.32 57.18 -0.74
N THR A 488 -30.56 58.28 -0.86
CA THR A 488 -29.12 58.37 -0.59
C THR A 488 -28.70 58.71 0.84
N ARG A 489 -29.50 58.40 1.88
CA ARG A 489 -29.08 58.70 3.28
C ARG A 489 -29.36 57.63 4.34
N GLY A 490 -29.92 56.47 3.97
CA GLY A 490 -30.25 55.41 4.93
C GLY A 490 -29.99 53.97 4.48
N ALA A 491 -29.74 53.73 3.18
CA ALA A 491 -29.52 52.39 2.63
C ALA A 491 -28.24 51.73 3.18
N ASP A 492 -27.16 52.49 3.29
CA ASP A 492 -25.86 51.98 3.76
C ASP A 492 -25.91 51.49 5.21
N LYS A 493 -26.71 52.13 6.08
CA LYS A 493 -26.86 51.67 7.48
C LYS A 493 -27.54 50.30 7.55
N GLY A 494 -28.52 50.03 6.69
CA GLY A 494 -29.20 48.74 6.61
C GLY A 494 -28.27 47.62 6.16
N VAL A 495 -27.52 47.86 5.08
CA VAL A 495 -26.53 46.90 4.55
C VAL A 495 -25.45 46.59 5.60
N ARG A 496 -24.95 47.61 6.33
CA ARG A 496 -23.95 47.39 7.39
C ARG A 496 -24.47 46.53 8.54
N GLU A 497 -25.73 46.68 8.94
CA GLU A 497 -26.33 45.85 10.00
C GLU A 497 -26.62 44.43 9.52
N GLU A 498 -27.02 44.23 8.26
CA GLU A 498 -27.19 42.89 7.66
C GLU A 498 -25.87 42.11 7.63
N VAL A 499 -24.77 42.74 7.23
CA VAL A 499 -23.42 42.12 7.23
C VAL A 499 -22.99 41.74 8.64
N LYS A 500 -23.14 42.64 9.63
CA LYS A 500 -22.84 42.34 11.04
C LYS A 500 -23.69 41.18 11.57
N GLN A 501 -24.97 41.15 11.22
CA GLN A 501 -25.87 40.08 11.63
C GLN A 501 -25.49 38.75 11.00
N ALA A 502 -25.10 38.75 9.71
CA ALA A 502 -24.59 37.57 9.03
C ALA A 502 -23.33 37.03 9.72
N MET A 503 -22.35 37.88 10.02
CA MET A 503 -21.13 37.49 10.76
C MET A 503 -21.45 36.86 12.12
N ARG A 504 -22.31 37.51 12.92
CA ARG A 504 -22.72 36.99 14.24
C ARG A 504 -23.43 35.63 14.14
N ARG A 505 -24.28 35.44 13.14
CA ARG A 505 -24.96 34.16 12.92
C ARG A 505 -23.98 33.05 12.55
N GLN A 506 -22.97 33.35 11.73
CA GLN A 506 -21.94 32.37 11.39
C GLN A 506 -21.04 32.04 12.57
N ALA A 507 -20.58 33.03 13.31
CA ALA A 507 -19.75 32.82 14.50
C ALA A 507 -20.47 31.98 15.58
N ALA A 508 -21.79 32.12 15.71
CA ALA A 508 -22.60 31.30 16.63
C ALA A 508 -22.68 29.81 16.25
N ARG A 509 -22.29 29.44 15.01
CA ARG A 509 -22.29 28.05 14.53
C ARG A 509 -20.94 27.37 14.76
N ASP A 510 -19.86 28.12 15.00
CA ASP A 510 -18.54 27.55 15.22
C ASP A 510 -18.51 26.69 16.49
N GLY A 511 -17.91 25.51 16.42
CA GLY A 511 -17.93 24.51 17.50
C GLY A 511 -19.29 23.86 17.80
N VAL A 512 -20.38 24.31 17.17
CA VAL A 512 -21.73 23.72 17.29
C VAL A 512 -22.04 22.84 16.08
N ASP A 513 -21.90 23.39 14.88
CA ASP A 513 -22.12 22.67 13.63
C ASP A 513 -20.89 21.80 13.31
N PRO A 514 -21.06 20.48 13.05
CA PRO A 514 -19.94 19.62 12.68
C PRO A 514 -19.38 20.02 11.30
N ILE A 515 -18.14 20.50 11.30
CA ILE A 515 -17.47 21.02 10.09
C ILE A 515 -17.40 19.99 8.95
N ASP A 516 -17.24 18.72 9.28
CA ASP A 516 -17.19 17.63 8.30
C ASP A 516 -18.53 17.42 7.58
N GLU A 517 -19.66 17.52 8.29
CA GLU A 517 -20.97 17.44 7.64
C GLU A 517 -21.27 18.69 6.81
N LEU A 518 -20.81 19.85 7.26
CA LEU A 518 -20.96 21.10 6.54
C LEU A 518 -20.21 21.05 5.19
N ILE A 519 -18.98 20.56 5.21
CA ILE A 519 -18.13 20.45 4.03
C ILE A 519 -18.55 19.30 3.13
N GLN A 520 -19.02 18.18 3.68
CA GLN A 520 -19.67 17.14 2.89
C GLN A 520 -20.88 17.70 2.14
N ARG A 521 -21.74 18.49 2.80
CA ARG A 521 -22.89 19.16 2.16
C ARG A 521 -22.46 20.13 1.06
N PHE A 522 -21.41 20.92 1.30
CA PHE A 522 -20.86 21.83 0.30
C PHE A 522 -20.43 21.07 -0.97
N ILE A 523 -19.64 20.00 -0.83
CA ILE A 523 -19.16 19.19 -1.97
C ILE A 523 -20.34 18.59 -2.77
N LEU A 524 -21.36 18.08 -2.07
CA LEU A 524 -22.49 17.40 -2.71
C LEU A 524 -23.47 18.37 -3.39
N ASN A 525 -23.80 19.47 -2.72
CA ASN A 525 -24.84 20.40 -3.17
C ASN A 525 -24.30 21.41 -4.20
N GLU A 526 -23.06 21.84 -4.02
CA GLU A 526 -22.47 22.96 -4.79
C GLU A 526 -21.52 22.49 -5.90
N LYS A 527 -21.57 21.21 -6.28
CA LYS A 527 -20.67 20.62 -7.31
C LYS A 527 -20.59 21.44 -8.60
N ALA A 528 -21.68 22.07 -9.04
CA ALA A 528 -21.68 22.89 -10.25
C ALA A 528 -20.90 24.21 -10.06
N ALA A 529 -21.03 24.84 -8.89
CA ALA A 529 -20.29 26.04 -8.54
C ALA A 529 -18.79 25.73 -8.34
N ILE A 530 -18.48 24.63 -7.66
CA ILE A 530 -17.11 24.14 -7.50
C ILE A 530 -16.48 23.88 -8.87
N LEU A 531 -17.19 23.17 -9.77
CA LEU A 531 -16.71 22.89 -11.11
C LEU A 531 -16.40 24.15 -11.91
N HIS A 532 -17.27 25.17 -11.79
CA HIS A 532 -17.03 26.46 -12.42
C HIS A 532 -15.70 27.06 -11.94
N SER A 533 -15.44 27.09 -10.63
CA SER A 533 -14.16 27.57 -10.10
C SER A 533 -12.94 26.70 -10.45
N LEU A 534 -13.12 25.46 -10.92
CA LEU A 534 -12.03 24.58 -11.35
C LEU A 534 -11.70 24.70 -12.84
N ILE A 535 -12.69 25.00 -13.69
CA ILE A 535 -12.54 24.98 -15.16
C ILE A 535 -12.31 26.38 -15.75
N VAL A 536 -12.61 27.46 -15.02
CA VAL A 536 -12.40 28.82 -15.54
C VAL A 536 -10.91 29.02 -15.84
N GLN A 537 -10.58 29.02 -17.13
CA GLN A 537 -9.29 29.37 -17.72
C GLN A 537 -9.41 30.71 -18.45
#